data_AF-A0A1Y1S1R7-F1
#
_entry.id   AF-A0A1Y1S1R7-F1
#
_cell.length_a   1.000
_cell.length_b   1.000
_cell.length_c   1.000
_cell.angle_alpha   90.00
_cell.angle_beta   90.00
_cell.angle_gamma   90.00
#
_symmetry.space_group_name_H-M   'P 1'
#
loop_
_entity.id
_entity.type
_entity.pdbx_description
1 polymer ?
#
loop_
_entity_poly.entity_id
_entity_poly.type
_entity_poly.pdbx_seq_one_letter_code
_entity_poly.pdbx_strand_id
1 'polypeptide(L)'
;MESLADILEQELEEAVEVKNKRSLHRYITLLTENLVRQDRNEREHSEFREAIIRIDTRIEEGFKRMDERFEAIQRSMDERFGAVQKSMDERFTSVDKRFDMMFKFMTTGFVILATMMSVYQFLA
;
A
#
# COMPACT_ATOMS: atom_id res chain seq x y z
N MET A 1 4.93 -4.96 -53.65
CA MET A 1 5.82 -3.94 -53.07
C MET A 1 7.21 -4.52 -53.18
N GLU A 2 8.13 -3.83 -53.84
CA GLU A 2 9.55 -4.21 -53.83
C GLU A 2 10.08 -4.17 -52.40
N SER A 3 10.92 -5.14 -52.03
CA SER A 3 11.56 -5.13 -50.73
C SER A 3 12.64 -4.04 -50.70
N LEU A 4 12.98 -3.54 -49.50
CA LEU A 4 14.09 -2.59 -49.34
C LEU A 4 15.39 -3.13 -49.95
N ALA A 5 15.58 -4.46 -49.94
CA ALA A 5 16.71 -5.11 -50.57
C ALA A 5 16.69 -4.94 -52.09
N ASP A 6 15.54 -5.14 -52.73
CA ASP A 6 15.40 -5.01 -54.19
C ASP A 6 15.65 -3.56 -54.65
N ILE A 7 15.13 -2.58 -53.90
CA ILE A 7 15.32 -1.15 -54.19
C ILE A 7 16.79 -0.77 -54.05
N LEU A 8 17.44 -1.17 -52.94
CA LEU A 8 18.85 -0.88 -52.72
C LEU A 8 19.76 -1.57 -53.73
N GLU A 9 19.40 -2.78 -54.14
CA GLU A 9 20.15 -3.54 -55.14
C GLU A 9 20.08 -2.87 -56.50
N GLN A 10 18.89 -2.42 -56.93
CA GLN A 10 18.73 -1.69 -58.17
C GLN A 10 19.46 -0.33 -58.16
N GLU A 11 19.24 0.48 -57.13
CA GLU A 11 19.87 1.81 -56.99
C GLU A 11 21.40 1.71 -56.98
N LEU A 12 21.97 0.72 -56.29
CA LEU A 12 23.43 0.53 -56.24
C LEU A 12 23.99 -0.04 -57.55
N GLU A 13 23.25 -0.92 -58.24
CA GLU A 13 23.66 -1.39 -59.56
C GLU A 13 23.68 -0.26 -60.61
N GLU A 14 22.79 0.72 -60.49
CA GLU A 14 22.73 1.89 -61.38
C GLU A 14 23.76 2.96 -61.00
N ALA A 15 24.06 3.12 -59.71
CA ALA A 15 24.94 4.19 -59.22
C ALA A 15 26.44 3.84 -59.24
N VAL A 16 26.83 2.56 -59.18
CA VAL A 16 28.25 2.17 -59.08
C VAL A 16 28.64 1.02 -60.02
N GLU A 17 29.93 0.94 -60.38
CA GLU A 17 30.45 -0.19 -61.16
C GLU A 17 30.55 -1.45 -60.28
N VAL A 18 29.62 -2.39 -60.47
CA VAL A 18 29.53 -3.62 -59.67
C VAL A 18 30.42 -4.72 -60.24
N LYS A 19 31.58 -4.94 -59.61
CA LYS A 19 32.52 -6.00 -60.02
C LYS A 19 31.99 -7.44 -59.82
N ASN A 20 31.10 -7.64 -58.85
CA ASN A 20 30.54 -8.95 -58.53
C ASN A 20 29.11 -8.83 -57.99
N LYS A 21 28.11 -9.03 -58.86
CA LYS A 21 26.69 -8.93 -58.52
C LYS A 21 26.27 -9.81 -57.35
N ARG A 22 26.75 -11.07 -57.30
CA ARG A 22 26.42 -12.00 -56.20
C ARG A 22 26.92 -11.51 -54.83
N SER A 23 28.04 -10.80 -54.81
CA SER A 23 28.59 -10.25 -53.56
C SER A 23 27.83 -9.01 -53.11
N LEU A 24 27.41 -8.16 -54.06
CA LEU A 24 26.53 -7.04 -53.79
C LEU A 24 25.19 -7.51 -53.22
N HIS A 25 24.53 -8.47 -53.89
CA HIS A 25 23.28 -9.07 -53.43
C HIS A 25 23.39 -9.54 -51.97
N ARG A 26 24.38 -10.40 -51.66
CA ARG A 26 24.58 -10.92 -50.30
C ARG A 26 24.79 -9.83 -49.27
N TYR A 27 25.55 -8.79 -49.61
CA TYR A 27 25.78 -7.67 -48.70
C TYR A 27 24.48 -6.92 -48.40
N ILE A 28 23.69 -6.62 -49.43
CA ILE A 28 22.40 -5.93 -49.30
C ILE A 28 21.40 -6.78 -48.52
N THR A 29 21.34 -8.09 -48.77
CA THR A 29 20.48 -9.00 -48.00
C THR A 29 20.84 -8.97 -46.52
N LEU A 30 22.13 -9.08 -46.16
CA LEU A 30 22.58 -9.04 -44.77
C LEU A 30 22.32 -7.69 -44.10
N LEU A 31 22.55 -6.59 -44.83
CA LEU A 31 22.30 -5.24 -44.33
C LEU A 31 20.81 -5.04 -44.03
N THR A 32 19.95 -5.36 -44.99
CA THR A 32 18.49 -5.19 -44.84
C THR A 32 17.91 -6.12 -43.79
N GLU A 33 18.39 -7.37 -43.70
CA GLU A 33 18.02 -8.27 -42.62
C GLU A 33 18.44 -7.72 -41.24
N ASN A 34 19.65 -7.18 -41.12
CA ASN A 34 20.12 -6.59 -39.88
C ASN A 34 19.30 -5.35 -39.48
N LEU A 35 18.99 -4.47 -40.42
CA LEU A 35 18.17 -3.27 -40.20
C LEU A 35 16.74 -3.64 -39.76
N VAL A 36 16.11 -4.61 -40.44
CA VAL A 36 14.76 -5.08 -40.08
C VAL A 36 14.77 -5.76 -38.70
N ARG A 37 15.82 -6.54 -38.39
CA ARG A 37 15.98 -7.14 -37.05
C ARG A 37 16.16 -6.08 -35.98
N GLN A 38 16.98 -5.04 -36.23
CA GLN A 38 17.20 -3.96 -35.27
C GLN A 38 15.91 -3.18 -35.01
N ASP A 39 15.19 -2.78 -36.06
CA ASP A 39 13.91 -2.07 -35.98
C ASP A 39 12.84 -2.90 -35.25
N ARG A 40 12.78 -4.22 -35.49
CA ARG A 40 11.90 -5.12 -34.73
C ARG A 40 12.29 -5.18 -33.26
N ASN A 41 13.57 -5.36 -32.94
CA ASN A 41 14.04 -5.40 -31.56
C ASN A 41 13.75 -4.08 -30.82
N GLU A 42 13.95 -2.93 -31.47
CA GLU A 42 13.64 -1.61 -30.89
C GLU A 42 12.15 -1.46 -30.57
N ARG A 43 11.26 -1.92 -31.47
CA ARG A 43 9.81 -1.95 -31.20
C ARG A 43 9.47 -2.85 -30.03
N GLU A 44 9.99 -4.09 -30.01
CA GLU A 44 9.76 -5.03 -28.90
C GLU A 44 10.26 -4.45 -27.56
N HIS A 45 11.42 -3.80 -27.54
CA HIS A 45 11.94 -3.12 -26.36
C HIS A 45 11.06 -1.94 -25.91
N SER A 46 10.49 -1.18 -26.85
CA SER A 46 9.56 -0.10 -26.53
C SER A 46 8.27 -0.63 -25.92
N GLU A 47 7.66 -1.66 -26.53
CA GLU A 47 6.45 -2.31 -26.01
C GLU A 47 6.68 -2.91 -24.62
N PHE A 48 7.86 -3.51 -24.41
CA PHE A 48 8.26 -4.01 -23.10
C PHE A 48 8.37 -2.87 -22.08
N ARG A 49 9.03 -1.76 -22.42
CA ARG A 49 9.13 -0.59 -21.55
C ARG A 49 7.76 -0.04 -21.17
N GLU A 50 6.85 0.07 -22.12
CA GLU A 50 5.47 0.49 -21.83
C GLU A 50 4.73 -0.49 -20.93
N ALA A 51 4.90 -1.80 -21.12
CA ALA A 51 4.30 -2.81 -20.26
C ALA A 51 4.80 -2.68 -18.81
N ILE A 52 6.10 -2.43 -18.62
CA ILE A 52 6.68 -2.17 -17.29
C ILE A 52 6.07 -0.91 -16.66
N ILE A 53 5.99 0.20 -17.39
CA ILE A 53 5.37 1.44 -16.88
C ILE A 53 3.91 1.19 -16.48
N ARG A 54 3.14 0.49 -17.30
CA ARG A 54 1.74 0.14 -16.99
C ARG A 54 1.61 -0.72 -15.74
N ILE A 55 2.52 -1.67 -15.54
CA ILE A 55 2.55 -2.51 -14.33
C ILE A 55 2.89 -1.67 -13.11
N ASP A 56 3.93 -0.84 -13.20
CA ASP A 56 4.39 0.04 -12.12
C ASP A 56 3.27 0.99 -11.65
N THR A 57 2.61 1.68 -12.58
CA THR A 57 1.47 2.55 -12.26
C THR A 57 0.33 1.80 -11.56
N ARG A 58 -0.01 0.58 -12.02
CA ARG A 58 -1.06 -0.23 -11.38
C ARG A 58 -0.65 -0.68 -9.97
N ILE A 59 0.63 -0.95 -9.77
CA ILE A 59 1.17 -1.32 -8.46
C ILE A 59 1.07 -0.11 -7.52
N GLU A 60 1.50 1.08 -7.95
CA GLU A 60 1.38 2.32 -7.16
C GLU A 60 -0.08 2.64 -6.79
N GLU A 61 -1.01 2.54 -7.73
CA GLU A 61 -2.44 2.71 -7.45
C GLU A 61 -2.97 1.67 -6.46
N GLY A 62 -2.49 0.42 -6.58
CA GLY A 62 -2.81 -0.66 -5.66
C GLY A 62 -2.34 -0.38 -4.24
N PHE A 63 -1.10 0.07 -4.08
CA PHE A 63 -0.54 0.47 -2.78
C PHE A 63 -1.31 1.64 -2.18
N LYS A 64 -1.60 2.69 -2.96
CA LYS A 64 -2.37 3.84 -2.47
C LYS A 64 -3.74 3.44 -1.94
N ARG A 65 -4.48 2.59 -2.65
CA ARG A 65 -5.77 2.07 -2.19
C ARG A 65 -5.63 1.21 -0.93
N MET A 66 -4.53 0.49 -0.80
CA MET A 66 -4.25 -0.31 0.39
C MET A 66 -3.99 0.59 1.60
N ASP A 67 -3.18 1.64 1.44
CA ASP A 67 -2.90 2.63 2.49
C ASP A 67 -4.19 3.33 2.95
N GLU A 68 -5.04 3.79 2.02
CA GLU A 68 -6.34 4.39 2.35
C GLU A 68 -7.23 3.44 3.18
N ARG A 69 -7.24 2.14 2.85
CA ARG A 69 -7.99 1.13 3.60
C ARG A 69 -7.38 0.86 4.97
N PHE A 70 -6.06 0.82 5.09
CA PHE A 70 -5.38 0.66 6.37
C PHE A 70 -5.64 1.84 7.30
N GLU A 71 -5.55 3.07 6.79
CA GLU A 71 -5.90 4.27 7.57
C GLU A 71 -7.35 4.22 8.05
N ALA A 72 -8.29 3.83 7.19
CA ALA A 72 -9.70 3.72 7.58
C ALA A 72 -9.91 2.67 8.69
N ILE A 73 -9.22 1.53 8.61
CA ILE A 73 -9.25 0.50 9.66
C ILE A 73 -8.66 1.04 10.96
N GLN A 74 -7.52 1.72 10.89
CA GLN A 74 -6.86 2.29 12.06
C GLN A 74 -7.76 3.31 12.77
N ARG A 75 -8.37 4.25 12.04
CA ARG A 75 -9.32 5.21 12.60
C ARG A 75 -10.52 4.52 13.26
N SER A 76 -11.07 3.50 12.61
CA SER A 76 -12.19 2.74 13.18
C SER A 76 -11.79 1.99 14.46
N MET A 77 -10.56 1.45 14.51
CA MET A 77 -10.03 0.85 15.73
C MET A 77 -9.87 1.90 16.83
N ASP A 78 -9.26 3.04 16.54
CA ASP A 78 -9.04 4.12 17.52
C ASP A 78 -10.38 4.61 18.12
N GLU A 79 -11.40 4.81 17.28
CA GLU A 79 -12.75 5.16 17.74
C GLU A 79 -13.36 4.10 18.66
N ARG A 80 -13.27 2.82 18.28
CA ARG A 80 -13.80 1.71 19.08
C ARG A 80 -13.07 1.56 20.40
N PHE A 81 -11.74 1.64 20.39
CA PHE A 81 -10.93 1.58 21.59
C PHE A 81 -11.22 2.77 22.52
N GLY A 82 -11.32 3.98 21.97
CA GLY A 82 -11.70 5.17 22.74
C GLY A 82 -13.09 5.05 23.38
N ALA A 83 -14.07 4.49 22.65
CA ALA A 83 -15.40 4.22 23.19
C ALA A 83 -15.39 3.19 24.33
N VAL A 84 -14.60 2.12 24.18
CA VAL A 84 -14.42 1.11 25.23
C VAL A 84 -13.77 1.72 26.46
N GLN A 85 -12.69 2.49 26.28
CA GLN A 85 -11.99 3.16 27.39
C GLN A 85 -12.95 4.07 28.16
N LYS A 86 -13.71 4.92 27.47
CA LYS A 86 -14.71 5.79 28.10
C LYS A 86 -15.76 4.99 28.88
N SER A 87 -16.26 3.90 28.31
CA SER A 87 -17.22 3.03 29.01
C SER A 87 -16.63 2.38 30.26
N MET A 88 -15.35 2.00 30.23
CA MET A 88 -14.65 1.50 31.41
C MET A 88 -14.51 2.59 32.47
N ASP A 89 -14.08 3.81 32.10
CA ASP A 89 -13.92 4.93 33.02
C ASP A 89 -15.26 5.28 33.73
N GLU A 90 -16.37 5.29 32.99
CA GLU A 90 -17.71 5.50 33.55
C GLU A 90 -18.10 4.41 34.55
N ARG A 91 -17.80 3.13 34.23
CA ARG A 91 -18.06 2.00 35.12
C ARG A 91 -17.20 2.06 36.38
N PHE A 92 -15.90 2.36 36.25
CA PHE A 92 -15.01 2.53 37.40
C PHE A 92 -15.47 3.67 38.29
N THR A 93 -15.80 4.83 37.73
CA THR A 93 -16.34 5.98 38.49
C THR A 93 -17.63 5.61 39.25
N SER A 94 -18.50 4.79 38.63
CA SER A 94 -19.72 4.29 39.28
C SER A 94 -19.41 3.35 40.45
N VAL A 95 -18.41 2.47 40.28
CA VAL A 95 -17.93 1.58 41.33
C VAL A 95 -17.31 2.37 42.49
N ASP A 96 -16.46 3.35 42.20
CA ASP A 96 -15.85 4.22 43.22
C ASP A 96 -16.91 4.92 44.07
N LYS A 97 -17.95 5.48 43.44
CA LYS A 97 -19.08 6.11 44.16
C LYS A 97 -19.81 5.14 45.08
N ARG A 98 -19.98 3.88 44.67
CA ARG A 98 -20.60 2.84 45.51
C ARG A 98 -19.72 2.48 46.70
N PHE A 99 -18.40 2.36 46.48
CA PHE A 99 -17.44 2.13 47.55
C PHE A 99 -17.42 3.30 48.54
N ASP A 100 -17.39 4.55 48.08
CA ASP A 100 -17.45 5.74 48.93
C ASP A 100 -18.71 5.74 49.80
N MET A 101 -19.85 5.39 49.21
CA MET A 101 -21.12 5.30 49.93
C MET A 101 -21.06 4.20 51.00
N MET A 102 -20.59 3.00 50.66
CA MET A 102 -20.42 1.90 51.61
C MET A 102 -19.48 2.29 52.75
N PHE A 103 -18.36 2.93 52.46
CA PHE A 103 -17.39 3.37 53.46
C PHE A 103 -17.99 4.40 54.42
N LYS A 104 -18.77 5.37 53.91
CA LYS A 104 -19.49 6.34 54.75
C LYS A 104 -20.50 5.67 55.67
N PHE A 105 -21.29 4.73 55.15
CA PHE A 105 -22.24 3.97 55.97
C PHE A 105 -21.53 3.15 57.06
N MET A 106 -20.47 2.45 56.69
CA MET A 106 -19.66 1.67 57.62
C MET A 106 -19.06 2.54 58.72
N THR A 107 -18.43 3.65 58.36
CA THR A 107 -17.83 4.61 59.30
C THR A 107 -18.89 5.17 60.26
N THR A 108 -20.05 5.57 59.72
CA THR A 108 -21.16 6.07 60.54
C THR A 108 -21.66 5.01 61.52
N GLY A 109 -21.82 3.76 61.06
CA GLY A 109 -22.19 2.63 61.92
C GLY A 109 -21.18 2.38 63.05
N PHE A 110 -19.89 2.39 62.75
CA PHE A 110 -18.84 2.27 63.77
C PHE A 110 -18.85 3.42 64.78
N VAL A 111 -19.07 4.67 64.34
CA VAL A 111 -19.17 5.83 65.24
C VAL A 111 -20.35 5.67 66.20
N ILE A 112 -21.52 5.24 65.70
CA ILE A 112 -22.70 5.00 66.54
C ILE A 112 -22.44 3.87 67.56
N LEU A 113 -21.84 2.76 67.13
CA LEU A 113 -21.51 1.65 68.03
C LEU A 113 -20.52 2.08 69.11
N ALA A 114 -19.49 2.87 68.74
CA ALA A 114 -18.50 3.39 69.67
C ALA A 114 -19.09 4.37 70.69
N THR A 115 -20.02 5.23 70.26
CA THR A 115 -20.71 6.16 71.18
C THR A 115 -21.63 5.41 72.13
N MET A 116 -22.38 4.41 71.66
CA MET A 116 -23.20 3.55 72.50
C MET A 116 -22.38 2.78 73.54
N MET A 117 -21.25 2.18 73.14
CA MET A 117 -20.34 1.51 74.08
C MET A 117 -19.80 2.46 75.14
N SER A 118 -19.37 3.66 74.74
CA SER A 118 -18.85 4.69 75.66
C SER A 118 -19.91 5.10 76.69
N VAL A 119 -21.17 5.30 76.25
CA VAL A 119 -22.28 5.63 77.15
C VAL A 119 -22.60 4.48 78.10
N TYR A 120 -22.59 3.24 77.61
CA TYR A 120 -22.83 2.06 78.45
C TYR A 120 -21.76 1.89 79.54
N GLN A 121 -20.48 2.07 79.20
CA GLN A 121 -19.37 2.02 80.16
C GLN A 121 -19.43 3.11 81.24
N PHE A 122 -20.12 4.23 80.97
CA PHE A 122 -20.25 5.33 81.92
C PHE A 122 -21.50 5.22 82.81
N LEU A 123 -22.51 4.44 82.36
CA LEU A 123 -23.78 4.21 83.08
C LEU A 123 -23.80 2.91 83.88
N ALA A 124 -22.95 1.94 83.55
CA ALA A 124 -22.73 0.70 84.31
C ALA A 124 -21.63 0.87 85.36
#